data_AF-A0A809NFJ8-F1
#
_entry.id   AF-A0A809NFJ8-F1
#
_cell.length_a   1.000
_cell.length_b   1.000
_cell.length_c   1.000
_cell.angle_alpha   90.00
_cell.angle_beta   90.00
_cell.angle_gamma   90.00
#
_symmetry.space_group_name_H-M   'P 1'
#
loop_
_entity.id
_entity.type
_entity.pdbx_description
1 polymer ?
#
loop_
_entity_poly.entity_id
_entity_poly.type
_entity_poly.pdbx_seq_one_letter_code
_entity_poly.pdbx_strand_id
1 'polypeptide(L)'
;MKQDVKTVTMNILNGLSVGIIVALVPGAILNALVKLLLPSFPQLAVVTYMTTAAMTLLPALSAVCVGMLAKFTPIQTSSLALAAIIGAGNYHLTKTSLSVAGTGDVINLAITLAIGYLVILLLGNALKAYTILLIPSLETV
;
A
#
# COMPACT_ATOMS: atom_id res chain seq x y z
N MET A 1 18.55 15.18 -2.94
CA MET A 1 19.24 14.52 -1.81
C MET A 1 19.73 13.17 -2.31
N LYS A 2 21.05 12.92 -2.33
CA LYS A 2 21.59 11.58 -2.64
C LYS A 2 21.37 10.71 -1.39
N GLN A 3 20.36 9.85 -1.42
CA GLN A 3 20.22 8.81 -0.41
C GLN A 3 21.04 7.61 -0.84
N ASP A 4 21.81 7.06 0.09
CA ASP A 4 22.54 5.81 -0.12
C ASP A 4 21.55 4.68 -0.42
N VAL A 5 21.91 3.77 -1.33
CA VAL A 5 21.04 2.64 -1.74
C VAL A 5 20.60 1.84 -0.52
N LYS A 6 21.50 1.69 0.46
CA LYS A 6 21.23 1.00 1.72
C LYS A 6 20.14 1.67 2.55
N THR A 7 20.11 3.01 2.56
CA THR A 7 19.09 3.82 3.27
C THR A 7 17.74 3.71 2.58
N VAL A 8 17.72 3.75 1.24
CA VAL A 8 16.50 3.57 0.45
C VAL A 8 15.88 2.21 0.72
N THR A 9 16.67 1.14 0.61
CA THR A 9 16.20 -0.22 0.87
C THR A 9 15.71 -0.39 2.30
N MET A 10 16.38 0.19 3.30
CA MET A 10 15.92 0.15 4.69
C MET A 10 14.63 0.93 4.93
N ASN A 11 14.45 2.09 4.30
CA ASN A 11 13.21 2.84 4.41
C ASN A 11 12.03 2.06 3.81
N ILE A 12 12.25 1.41 2.66
CA ILE A 12 11.24 0.55 2.02
C ILE A 12 10.91 -0.65 2.91
N LEU A 13 11.91 -1.40 3.36
CA LEU A 13 11.72 -2.60 4.21
C LEU A 13 11.03 -2.25 5.54
N ASN A 14 11.47 -1.18 6.20
CA ASN A 14 10.87 -0.75 7.47
C ASN A 14 9.44 -0.24 7.26
N GLY A 15 9.19 0.56 6.23
CA GLY A 15 7.86 1.08 5.94
C GLY A 15 6.88 -0.01 5.53
N LEU A 16 7.34 -0.98 4.73
CA LEU A 16 6.59 -2.19 4.39
C LEU A 16 6.25 -2.99 5.65
N SER A 17 7.23 -3.22 6.53
CA SER A 17 7.02 -3.98 7.77
C SER A 17 5.98 -3.31 8.67
N VAL A 18 6.06 -1.99 8.86
CA VAL A 18 5.07 -1.23 9.64
C VAL A 18 3.70 -1.28 8.96
N GLY A 19 3.62 -1.11 7.64
CA GLY A 19 2.38 -1.18 6.88
C GLY A 19 1.68 -2.53 6.99
N ILE A 20 2.44 -3.63 6.88
CA ILE A 20 1.94 -4.99 7.07
C ILE A 20 1.40 -5.19 8.48
N ILE A 21 2.14 -4.76 9.51
CA ILE A 21 1.71 -4.90 10.90
C ILE A 21 0.38 -4.16 11.14
N VAL A 22 0.29 -2.91 10.67
CA VAL A 22 -0.90 -2.07 10.87
C VAL A 22 -2.11 -2.58 10.08
N ALA A 23 -1.90 -3.09 8.87
CA ALA A 23 -2.99 -3.58 8.02
C ALA A 23 -3.45 -5.00 8.40
N LEU A 24 -2.53 -5.90 8.78
CA LEU A 24 -2.85 -7.31 8.99
C LEU A 24 -3.16 -7.67 10.44
N VAL A 25 -2.40 -7.15 11.41
CA VAL A 25 -2.49 -7.64 12.79
C VAL A 25 -3.84 -7.34 13.43
N PRO A 26 -4.40 -6.11 13.36
CA PRO A 26 -5.70 -5.83 13.96
C PRO A 26 -6.80 -6.65 13.31
N GLY A 27 -6.76 -6.77 11.98
CA GLY A 27 -7.78 -7.49 11.23
C GLY A 27 -7.75 -8.99 11.49
N ALA A 28 -6.56 -9.59 11.58
CA ALA A 28 -6.42 -11.02 11.88
C ALA A 28 -6.95 -11.38 13.27
N ILE A 29 -6.65 -10.55 14.29
CA ILE A 29 -7.15 -10.76 15.66
C ILE A 29 -8.67 -10.62 15.70
N LEU A 30 -9.21 -9.58 15.07
CA LEU A 30 -10.65 -9.35 15.04
C LEU A 30 -11.38 -10.47 14.31
N ASN A 31 -10.84 -10.97 13.19
CA ASN A 31 -11.41 -12.09 12.45
C ASN A 31 -11.38 -13.40 13.26
N ALA A 32 -10.28 -13.66 13.98
CA ALA A 32 -10.14 -14.84 14.83
C ALA A 32 -11.15 -14.81 16.00
N LEU A 33 -11.35 -13.66 16.63
CA LEU A 33 -12.35 -13.46 17.69
C LEU A 33 -13.78 -13.58 17.16
N VAL A 34 -14.05 -12.98 16.00
CA VAL A 34 -15.36 -13.04 15.35
C VAL A 34 -15.72 -14.47 14.95
N LYS A 35 -14.76 -15.25 14.43
CA LYS A 35 -14.97 -16.67 14.12
C LYS A 35 -15.34 -17.51 15.35
N LEU A 36 -14.80 -17.16 16.51
CA LEU A 36 -15.12 -17.83 17.78
C LEU A 36 -16.52 -17.46 18.30
N LEU A 37 -16.99 -16.24 18.04
CA LEU A 37 -18.30 -15.72 18.49
C LEU A 37 -19.44 -15.89 17.45
N LEU A 38 -19.13 -16.30 16.22
CA LEU A 38 -20.10 -16.55 15.14
C LEU A 38 -21.29 -17.46 15.52
N PRO A 39 -21.13 -18.55 16.31
CA PRO A 39 -22.28 -19.38 16.68
C PRO A 39 -23.30 -18.67 17.60
N SER A 40 -22.94 -17.54 18.23
CA SER A 40 -23.84 -16.79 19.12
C SER A 40 -24.39 -15.49 18.50
N PHE A 41 -23.72 -14.89 17.50
CA PHE A 41 -24.15 -13.62 16.89
C PHE A 41 -23.90 -13.55 15.37
N PRO A 42 -24.91 -13.81 14.52
CA PRO A 42 -24.77 -13.75 13.05
C PRO A 42 -24.56 -12.32 12.49
N GLN A 43 -24.85 -11.27 13.26
CA GLN A 43 -24.58 -9.87 12.88
C GLN A 43 -23.08 -9.53 12.79
N LEU A 44 -22.20 -10.35 13.39
CA LEU A 44 -20.75 -10.16 13.37
C LEU A 44 -20.13 -10.42 11.98
N ALA A 45 -20.89 -10.97 11.03
CA ALA A 45 -20.45 -11.11 9.64
C ALA A 45 -20.05 -9.76 9.02
N VAL A 46 -20.74 -8.66 9.35
CA VAL A 46 -20.40 -7.30 8.89
C VAL A 46 -18.97 -6.90 9.28
N VAL A 47 -18.52 -7.27 10.49
CA VAL A 47 -17.17 -6.98 10.97
C VAL A 47 -16.13 -7.72 10.11
N THR A 48 -16.42 -8.95 9.70
CA THR A 48 -15.56 -9.75 8.81
C THR A 48 -15.42 -9.10 7.43
N TYR A 49 -16.51 -8.59 6.86
CA TYR A 49 -16.47 -7.86 5.58
C TYR A 49 -15.66 -6.57 5.68
N MET A 50 -15.89 -5.76 6.71
CA MET A 50 -15.15 -4.51 6.94
C MET A 50 -13.65 -4.76 7.17
N THR A 51 -13.31 -5.84 7.87
CA THR A 51 -11.92 -6.24 8.10
C THR A 51 -11.23 -6.67 6.82
N THR A 52 -11.94 -7.40 5.96
CA THR A 52 -11.42 -7.82 4.65
C THR A 52 -11.20 -6.61 3.75
N ALA A 53 -12.10 -5.62 3.78
CA ALA A 53 -11.91 -4.34 3.08
C ALA A 53 -10.73 -3.52 3.63
N ALA A 54 -10.44 -3.58 4.93
CA ALA A 54 -9.25 -2.94 5.49
C ALA A 54 -7.95 -3.61 5.01
N MET A 55 -7.96 -4.94 4.85
CA MET A 55 -6.82 -5.71 4.38
C MET A 55 -6.44 -5.40 2.93
N THR A 56 -7.39 -5.06 2.06
CA THR A 56 -7.11 -4.67 0.67
C THR A 56 -6.34 -3.35 0.56
N LEU A 57 -6.38 -2.52 1.61
CA LEU A 57 -5.66 -1.24 1.69
C LEU A 57 -4.21 -1.38 2.19
N LEU A 58 -3.76 -2.61 2.51
CA LEU A 58 -2.38 -2.89 2.90
C LEU A 58 -1.32 -2.24 1.98
N PRO A 59 -1.48 -2.28 0.63
CA PRO A 59 -0.53 -1.63 -0.27
C PRO A 59 -0.38 -0.13 -0.02
N ALA A 60 -1.50 0.56 0.13
CA ALA A 60 -1.52 2.00 0.37
C ALA A 60 -0.93 2.35 1.74
N LEU A 61 -1.28 1.60 2.78
CA LEU A 61 -0.75 1.84 4.12
C LEU A 61 0.77 1.65 4.14
N SER A 62 1.27 0.58 3.50
CA SER A 62 2.70 0.33 3.37
C SER A 62 3.41 1.43 2.61
N ALA A 63 2.84 1.90 1.49
CA ALA A 63 3.39 3.01 0.71
C ALA A 63 3.44 4.33 1.49
N VAL A 64 2.39 4.64 2.25
CA VAL A 64 2.35 5.83 3.09
C VAL A 64 3.44 5.77 4.16
N CYS A 65 3.59 4.62 4.83
CA CYS A 65 4.66 4.41 5.80
C CYS A 65 6.05 4.55 5.17
N VAL A 66 6.27 3.99 3.98
CA VAL A 66 7.54 4.14 3.23
C VAL A 66 7.80 5.61 2.88
N GLY A 67 6.83 6.32 2.33
CA GLY A 67 6.97 7.74 1.97
C GLY A 67 7.22 8.64 3.17
N MET A 68 6.62 8.33 4.32
CA MET A 68 6.90 9.03 5.59
C MET A 68 8.34 8.81 6.07
N LEU A 69 8.84 7.58 6.05
CA LEU A 69 10.23 7.27 6.41
C LEU A 69 11.24 7.88 5.43
N ALA A 70 10.87 7.97 4.16
CA ALA A 70 11.64 8.63 3.11
C ALA A 70 11.68 10.16 3.22
N LYS A 71 10.83 10.75 4.08
CA LYS A 71 10.56 12.20 4.16
C LYS A 71 10.09 12.80 2.83
N PHE A 72 9.28 12.04 2.09
CA PHE A 72 8.64 12.53 0.87
C PHE A 72 7.56 13.57 1.17
N THR A 73 7.30 14.43 0.20
CA THR A 73 6.19 15.39 0.30
C THR A 73 4.85 14.65 0.30
N PRO A 74 3.78 15.23 0.87
CA PRO A 74 2.47 14.59 0.90
C PRO A 74 1.98 14.11 -0.47
N ILE A 75 2.30 14.86 -1.53
CA ILE A 75 1.93 14.53 -2.92
C ILE A 75 2.70 13.31 -3.46
N GLN A 76 3.99 13.20 -3.13
CA GLN A 76 4.79 12.04 -3.51
C GLN A 76 4.35 10.79 -2.76
N THR A 77 4.06 10.92 -1.46
CA THR A 77 3.57 9.82 -0.62
C THR A 77 2.21 9.32 -1.09
N SER A 78 1.28 10.21 -1.45
CA SER A 78 -0.03 9.81 -1.98
C SER A 78 0.06 9.19 -3.38
N SER A 79 0.98 9.68 -4.22
CA SER A 79 1.27 9.06 -5.52
C SER A 79 1.80 7.64 -5.37
N LEU A 80 2.80 7.46 -4.50
CA LEU A 80 3.37 6.14 -4.21
C LEU A 80 2.30 5.18 -3.67
N ALA A 81 1.34 5.67 -2.90
CA ALA A 81 0.22 4.87 -2.40
C ALA A 81 -0.74 4.44 -3.50
N LEU A 82 -1.04 5.30 -4.46
CA LEU A 82 -1.82 4.94 -5.65
C LEU A 82 -1.09 3.90 -6.50
N ALA A 83 0.21 4.10 -6.72
CA ALA A 83 1.08 3.17 -7.41
C ALA A 83 1.07 1.79 -6.75
N ALA A 84 1.22 1.75 -5.42
CA ALA A 84 1.23 0.52 -4.65
C ALA A 84 -0.10 -0.25 -4.73
N ILE A 85 -1.24 0.45 -4.70
CA ILE A 85 -2.57 -0.18 -4.84
C ILE A 85 -2.67 -0.92 -6.18
N ILE A 86 -2.22 -0.29 -7.27
CA ILE A 86 -2.29 -0.87 -8.62
C ILE A 86 -1.22 -1.95 -8.79
N GLY A 87 0.00 -1.69 -8.32
CA GLY A 87 1.15 -2.56 -8.50
C GLY A 87 1.23 -3.76 -7.57
N ALA A 88 0.50 -3.79 -6.44
CA ALA A 88 0.49 -4.95 -5.56
C ALA A 88 -0.24 -6.19 -6.14
N GLY A 89 -0.94 -6.02 -7.28
CA GLY A 89 -1.56 -7.12 -8.03
C GLY A 89 -2.90 -7.59 -7.48
N ASN A 90 -3.50 -6.84 -6.56
CA ASN A 90 -4.76 -7.18 -5.87
C ASN A 90 -5.98 -6.99 -6.78
N TYR A 91 -5.82 -6.21 -7.85
CA TYR A 91 -6.87 -5.79 -8.76
C TYR A 91 -6.83 -6.69 -10.00
N HIS A 92 -7.77 -7.63 -10.05
CA HIS A 92 -7.95 -8.48 -11.22
C HIS A 92 -8.99 -7.85 -12.14
N LEU A 93 -8.51 -7.32 -13.28
CA LEU A 93 -9.35 -6.83 -14.38
C LEU A 93 -10.02 -8.02 -15.06
N THR A 94 -11.30 -8.23 -14.77
CA THR A 94 -12.14 -9.16 -15.53
C THR A 94 -12.95 -8.35 -16.55
N LYS A 95 -13.32 -8.95 -17.69
CA LYS A 95 -13.98 -8.29 -18.85
C LYS A 95 -15.24 -7.43 -18.53
N THR A 96 -15.81 -7.52 -17.34
CA THR A 96 -17.04 -6.80 -16.94
C THR A 96 -16.98 -6.23 -15.53
N SER A 97 -15.91 -6.47 -14.75
CA SER A 97 -15.80 -5.98 -13.36
C SER A 97 -14.35 -5.94 -12.88
N LEU A 98 -14.02 -4.90 -12.12
CA LEU A 98 -12.77 -4.79 -11.38
C LEU A 98 -12.94 -5.56 -10.06
N SER A 99 -12.35 -6.75 -9.94
CA SER A 99 -12.40 -7.53 -8.71
C SER A 99 -11.18 -7.23 -7.86
N VAL A 100 -11.40 -6.84 -6.59
CA VAL A 100 -10.33 -6.64 -5.61
C VAL A 100 -10.24 -7.88 -4.75
N ALA A 101 -9.19 -8.66 -4.93
CA ALA A 101 -9.02 -9.94 -4.26
C ALA A 101 -7.81 -9.89 -3.31
N GLY A 102 -8.09 -9.60 -2.03
CA GLY A 102 -7.12 -9.74 -0.94
C GLY A 102 -6.11 -8.60 -0.79
N THR A 103 -5.04 -8.90 -0.05
CA THR A 103 -3.99 -7.96 0.39
C THR A 103 -2.96 -7.64 -0.68
N GLY A 104 -2.96 -8.39 -1.78
CA GLY A 104 -1.90 -8.37 -2.77
C GLY A 104 -0.74 -9.27 -2.43
N ASP A 105 0.18 -9.40 -3.38
CA ASP A 105 1.46 -10.05 -3.14
C ASP A 105 2.46 -9.03 -2.55
N VAL A 106 2.96 -9.34 -1.37
CA VAL A 106 3.96 -8.53 -0.66
C VAL A 106 5.24 -8.36 -1.47
N ILE A 107 5.61 -9.35 -2.29
CA ILE A 107 6.79 -9.28 -3.15
C ILE A 107 6.55 -8.25 -4.28
N ASN A 108 5.39 -8.31 -4.92
CA ASN A 108 5.06 -7.38 -6.00
C ASN A 108 4.94 -5.95 -5.46
N LEU A 109 4.28 -5.79 -4.30
CA LEU A 109 4.24 -4.54 -3.55
C LEU A 109 5.64 -3.98 -3.27
N ALA A 110 6.57 -4.81 -2.77
CA ALA A 110 7.93 -4.37 -2.48
C ALA A 110 8.68 -3.90 -3.74
N ILE A 111 8.47 -4.58 -4.88
CA ILE A 111 9.03 -4.18 -6.17
C ILE A 111 8.42 -2.85 -6.64
N THR A 112 7.10 -2.71 -6.61
CA THR A 112 6.41 -1.46 -6.98
C THR A 112 6.88 -0.29 -6.13
N LEU A 113 6.99 -0.49 -4.81
CA LEU A 113 7.49 0.54 -3.89
C LEU A 113 8.94 0.90 -4.18
N ALA A 114 9.79 -0.08 -4.51
CA ALA A 114 11.17 0.19 -4.87
C ALA A 114 11.28 1.00 -6.17
N ILE A 115 10.50 0.65 -7.20
CA ILE A 115 10.48 1.37 -8.48
C ILE A 115 9.94 2.79 -8.28
N GLY A 116 8.79 2.92 -7.62
CA GLY A 116 8.15 4.21 -7.38
C GLY A 116 9.01 5.15 -6.53
N TYR A 117 9.62 4.64 -5.46
CA TYR A 117 10.59 5.40 -4.65
C TYR A 117 11.74 5.93 -5.51
N LEU A 118 12.27 5.10 -6.41
CA LEU A 118 13.40 5.45 -7.27
C LEU A 118 12.98 6.52 -8.30
N VAL A 119 11.79 6.40 -8.89
CA VAL A 119 11.19 7.41 -9.77
C VAL A 119 11.02 8.73 -9.04
N ILE A 120 10.47 8.73 -7.82
CA ILE A 120 10.31 9.92 -6.98
C ILE A 120 11.66 10.55 -6.64
N LEU A 121 12.69 9.75 -6.37
CA LEU A 121 14.02 10.26 -6.04
C LEU A 121 14.72 10.90 -7.26
N LEU A 122 14.52 10.34 -8.46
CA LEU A 122 15.05 10.86 -9.72
C LEU A 122 14.30 12.11 -10.23
N LEU A 123 12.96 12.09 -10.22
CA LEU A 123 12.12 13.17 -10.75
C LEU A 123 11.78 14.25 -9.71
N GLY A 124 11.80 13.92 -8.42
CA GLY A 124 11.35 14.82 -7.35
C GLY A 124 12.16 16.11 -7.22
N ASN A 125 13.41 16.12 -7.69
CA ASN A 125 14.24 17.32 -7.70
C ASN A 125 13.97 18.24 -8.90
N ALA A 126 13.42 17.71 -10.00
CA ALA A 126 13.23 18.42 -11.26
C ALA A 126 11.79 18.93 -11.47
N LEU A 127 10.76 18.36 -10.81
CA LEU A 127 9.36 18.59 -11.21
C LEU A 127 8.46 19.37 -10.25
N LYS A 128 8.96 20.00 -9.17
CA LYS A 128 8.18 20.74 -8.13
C LYS A 128 6.69 21.05 -8.43
N ALA A 129 6.36 21.84 -9.47
CA ALA A 129 4.97 22.18 -9.84
C ALA A 129 4.25 21.15 -10.75
N TYR A 130 4.97 20.40 -11.61
CA TYR A 130 4.43 19.33 -12.46
C TYR A 130 4.27 17.98 -11.73
N THR A 131 4.84 17.83 -10.54
CA THR A 131 4.75 16.64 -9.67
C THR A 131 3.32 16.15 -9.48
N ILE A 132 2.37 17.10 -9.40
CA ILE A 132 0.93 16.85 -9.17
C ILE A 132 0.28 16.07 -10.33
N LEU A 133 0.73 16.31 -11.56
CA LEU A 133 0.20 15.69 -12.76
C LEU A 133 1.05 14.49 -13.19
N LEU A 134 2.38 14.59 -13.09
CA LEU A 134 3.29 13.66 -13.74
C LEU A 134 3.70 12.46 -12.88
N ILE A 135 3.84 12.60 -11.54
CA ILE A 135 4.23 11.45 -10.71
C ILE A 135 3.09 10.44 -10.60
N PRO A 136 1.82 10.83 -10.32
CA PRO A 136 0.73 9.88 -10.27
C PRO A 136 0.55 9.16 -11.60
N SER A 137 0.59 9.89 -12.73
CA SER A 137 0.38 9.30 -14.05
C SER A 137 1.51 8.38 -14.52
N LEU A 138 2.78 8.62 -14.17
CA LEU A 138 3.87 7.69 -14.52
C LEU A 138 3.92 6.45 -13.63
N GLU A 139 3.49 6.56 -12.37
CA GLU A 139 3.55 5.42 -11.46
C GLU A 139 2.31 4.52 -11.52
N THR A 140 1.16 5.05 -11.97
CA THR A 140 -0.09 4.28 -12.07
C THR A 140 -0.35 3.64 -13.42
N VAL A 141 0.34 4.07 -14.48
CA VAL A 141 0.23 3.56 -15.87
C VAL A 141 1.39 2.63 -16.18
#